data_AF-A0A935WYF6-F1
#
_entry.id   AF-A0A935WYF6-F1
#
_cell.length_a   1.000
_cell.length_b   1.000
_cell.length_c   1.000
_cell.angle_alpha   90.00
_cell.angle_beta   90.00
_cell.angle_gamma   90.00
#
_symmetry.space_group_name_H-M   'P 1'
#
loop_
_entity.id
_entity.type
_entity.pdbx_description
1 polymer ?
#
loop_
_entity_poly.entity_id
_entity_poly.type
_entity_poly.pdbx_seq_one_letter_code
_entity_poly.pdbx_strand_id
1 'polypeptide(L)'
;MKLGTEVPEATIHMLEKRAEKLASLVDLATRQSPKKDVREGGTLLIERLSEWVDDIKALREVGDEDIHDVIQTFWVRLHLAERKTRDWSIPDELRAAAGRPKVRRAKASRPQRRRMRTAA
;
A
#
# COMPACT_ATOMS: atom_id res chain seq x y z
N MET A 1 -18.53 -19.68 -24.42
CA MET A 1 -17.89 -19.57 -23.10
C MET A 1 -16.70 -18.64 -23.26
N LYS A 2 -16.76 -17.42 -22.73
CA LYS A 2 -15.56 -16.57 -22.68
C LYS A 2 -14.65 -17.18 -21.62
N LEU A 3 -13.52 -17.75 -22.05
CA LEU A 3 -12.43 -18.12 -21.15
C LEU A 3 -11.89 -16.79 -20.63
N GLY A 4 -12.43 -16.31 -19.51
CA GLY A 4 -11.83 -15.20 -18.80
C GLY A 4 -10.40 -15.59 -18.45
N THR A 5 -9.44 -14.73 -18.77
CA THR A 5 -8.04 -15.01 -18.49
C THR A 5 -7.85 -14.90 -16.99
N GLU A 6 -7.80 -16.05 -16.29
CA GLU A 6 -7.53 -16.08 -14.87
C GLU A 6 -6.11 -15.58 -14.60
N VAL A 7 -5.98 -14.65 -13.64
CA VAL A 7 -4.67 -14.18 -13.21
C VAL A 7 -4.00 -15.28 -12.38
N PRO A 8 -2.74 -15.66 -12.67
CA PRO A 8 -2.03 -16.58 -11.83
C PRO A 8 -1.93 -16.06 -10.38
N GLU A 9 -2.35 -16.87 -9.42
CA GLU A 9 -2.27 -16.56 -7.98
C GLU A 9 -0.86 -16.13 -7.54
N ALA A 10 0.19 -16.69 -8.16
CA ALA A 10 1.57 -16.28 -7.92
C ALA A 10 1.82 -14.80 -8.27
N THR A 11 1.21 -14.29 -9.33
CA THR A 11 1.31 -12.89 -9.75
C THR A 11 0.62 -11.96 -8.75
N ILE A 12 -0.59 -12.33 -8.32
CA ILE A 12 -1.34 -11.59 -7.31
C ILE A 12 -0.55 -11.53 -6.00
N HIS A 13 -0.12 -12.70 -5.51
CA HIS A 13 0.65 -12.78 -4.27
C HIS A 13 1.96 -11.98 -4.32
N MET A 14 2.66 -12.00 -5.45
CA MET A 14 3.87 -11.21 -5.64
C MET A 14 3.58 -9.69 -5.60
N LEU A 15 2.52 -9.24 -6.27
CA LEU A 15 2.11 -7.83 -6.27
C LEU A 15 1.70 -7.37 -4.86
N GLU A 16 0.87 -8.16 -4.16
CA GLU A 16 0.46 -7.91 -2.78
C GLU A 16 1.70 -7.78 -1.87
N LYS A 17 2.58 -8.78 -1.89
CA LYS A 17 3.78 -8.82 -1.04
C LYS A 17 4.69 -7.62 -1.29
N ARG A 18 4.82 -7.21 -2.55
CA ARG A 18 5.63 -6.04 -2.93
C ARG A 18 5.01 -4.75 -2.41
N ALA A 19 3.71 -4.56 -2.60
CA ALA A 19 2.97 -3.41 -2.09
C ALA A 19 3.02 -3.31 -0.56
N GLU A 20 2.82 -4.43 0.15
CA GLU A 20 2.89 -4.51 1.61
C GLU A 20 4.30 -4.21 2.16
N LYS A 21 5.33 -4.75 1.51
CA LYS A 21 6.73 -4.46 1.86
C LYS A 21 7.03 -2.98 1.70
N LEU A 22 6.60 -2.39 0.59
CA LEU A 22 6.78 -0.97 0.32
C LEU A 22 6.00 -0.10 1.33
N ALA A 23 4.75 -0.44 1.63
CA ALA A 23 3.95 0.28 2.62
C ALA A 23 4.59 0.22 4.01
N SER A 24 5.19 -0.92 4.36
CA SER A 24 5.92 -1.08 5.61
C SER A 24 7.18 -0.21 5.67
N LEU A 25 7.95 -0.16 4.58
CA LEU A 25 9.12 0.71 4.46
C LEU A 25 8.73 2.19 4.59
N VAL A 26 7.70 2.60 3.85
CA VAL A 26 7.21 3.98 3.83
C VAL A 26 6.72 4.38 5.22
N ASP A 27 5.98 3.54 5.93
CA ASP A 27 5.53 3.83 7.30
C ASP A 27 6.69 3.97 8.28
N LEU A 28 7.72 3.13 8.19
CA LEU A 28 8.92 3.27 9.03
C LEU A 28 9.66 4.58 8.72
N ALA A 29 9.87 4.88 7.44
CA ALA A 29 10.52 6.11 6.99
C ALA A 29 9.74 7.36 7.42
N THR A 30 8.41 7.33 7.29
CA THR A 30 7.50 8.41 7.67
C THR A 30 7.59 8.71 9.17
N ARG A 31 7.61 7.68 10.01
CA ARG A 31 7.64 7.85 11.48
C ARG A 31 8.96 8.42 11.99
N GLN A 32 10.07 8.09 11.33
CA GLN A 32 11.42 8.42 11.80
C GLN A 32 12.01 9.65 11.11
N SER A 33 11.39 10.14 10.02
CA SER A 33 11.97 11.23 9.24
C SER A 33 11.80 12.60 9.91
N PRO A 34 12.89 13.39 10.04
CA PRO A 34 12.81 14.79 10.45
C PRO A 34 12.29 15.70 9.33
N LYS A 35 12.31 15.27 8.06
CA LYS A 35 11.86 16.07 6.91
C LYS A 35 10.34 16.02 6.76
N LYS A 36 9.68 17.18 6.79
CA LYS A 36 8.21 17.32 6.66
C LYS A 36 7.69 16.67 5.38
N ASP A 37 8.33 16.89 4.24
CA ASP A 37 7.89 16.37 2.94
C ASP A 37 7.88 14.84 2.88
N VAL A 38 8.82 14.19 3.59
CA VAL A 38 8.85 12.72 3.72
C VAL A 38 7.69 12.24 4.59
N ARG A 39 7.32 12.99 5.64
CA ARG A 39 6.19 12.62 6.51
C ARG A 39 4.84 12.77 5.80
N GLU A 40 4.63 13.90 5.12
CA GLU A 40 3.39 14.17 4.39
C GLU A 40 3.28 13.28 3.15
N GLY A 41 4.35 13.24 2.33
CA GLY A 41 4.41 12.39 1.15
C GLY A 41 4.33 10.90 1.50
N GLY A 42 4.93 10.48 2.62
CA GLY A 42 4.87 9.12 3.12
C GLY A 42 3.46 8.73 3.61
N THR A 43 2.77 9.61 4.33
CA THR A 43 1.37 9.38 4.76
C THR A 43 0.46 9.15 3.56
N LEU A 44 0.53 10.04 2.55
CA LEU A 44 -0.26 9.90 1.32
C LEU A 44 0.08 8.62 0.55
N LEU A 45 1.38 8.26 0.49
CA LEU A 45 1.81 7.06 -0.21
C LEU A 45 1.35 5.77 0.50
N ILE A 46 1.30 5.74 1.83
CA ILE A 46 0.76 4.60 2.60
C ILE A 46 -0.73 4.39 2.30
N GLU A 47 -1.50 5.46 2.23
CA GLU A 47 -2.92 5.39 1.87
C GLU A 47 -3.10 4.79 0.47
N ARG A 48 -2.34 5.30 -0.52
CA ARG A 48 -2.37 4.76 -1.88
C ARG A 48 -1.92 3.31 -1.99
N LEU A 49 -0.88 2.92 -1.26
CA LEU A 49 -0.42 1.53 -1.25
C LEU A 49 -1.45 0.59 -0.61
N SER A 50 -2.21 1.07 0.39
CA SER A 50 -3.29 0.28 0.99
C SER A 50 -4.44 0.07 0.00
N GLU A 51 -4.84 1.12 -0.72
CA GLU A 51 -5.83 1.04 -1.80
C GLU A 51 -5.37 0.05 -2.87
N TRP A 52 -4.11 0.14 -3.32
CA TRP A 52 -3.60 -0.78 -4.36
C TRP A 52 -3.58 -2.23 -3.89
N VAL A 53 -3.30 -2.52 -2.61
CA VAL A 53 -3.37 -3.90 -2.08
C VAL A 53 -4.79 -4.44 -2.17
N ASP A 54 -5.79 -3.63 -1.84
CA ASP A 54 -7.19 -4.04 -1.92
C ASP A 54 -7.64 -4.19 -3.38
N ASP A 55 -7.21 -3.31 -4.29
CA ASP A 55 -7.46 -3.44 -5.73
C ASP A 55 -6.79 -4.69 -6.33
N ILE A 56 -5.55 -5.02 -5.90
CA ILE A 56 -4.84 -6.24 -6.34
C ILE A 56 -5.62 -7.49 -5.90
N LYS A 57 -6.19 -7.50 -4.69
CA LYS A 57 -7.03 -8.62 -4.22
C LYS A 57 -8.29 -8.77 -5.06
N ALA A 58 -8.88 -7.65 -5.48
CA ALA A 58 -10.06 -7.66 -6.35
C ALA A 58 -9.78 -8.26 -7.74
N LEU A 59 -8.51 -8.31 -8.19
CA LEU A 59 -8.14 -9.00 -9.43
C LEU A 59 -8.45 -10.50 -9.41
N ARG A 60 -8.58 -11.11 -8.23
CA ARG A 60 -8.99 -12.52 -8.07
C ARG A 60 -10.42 -12.76 -8.55
N GLU A 61 -11.26 -11.75 -8.49
CA GLU A 61 -12.70 -11.85 -8.75
C GLU A 61 -13.07 -11.41 -10.18
N VAL A 62 -12.11 -10.83 -10.92
CA VAL A 62 -12.34 -10.19 -12.22
C VAL A 62 -11.74 -11.06 -13.34
N GLY A 63 -12.59 -11.81 -14.02
CA GLY A 63 -12.25 -12.55 -15.25
C GLY A 63 -12.44 -11.69 -16.50
N ASP A 64 -11.64 -10.63 -16.64
CA ASP A 64 -11.77 -9.63 -17.70
C ASP A 64 -10.68 -9.78 -18.79
N GLU A 65 -10.99 -9.34 -20.02
CA GLU A 65 -10.08 -9.39 -21.18
C GLU A 65 -8.89 -8.42 -21.00
N ASP A 66 -9.06 -7.33 -20.24
CA ASP A 66 -8.05 -6.29 -20.02
C ASP A 66 -7.17 -6.52 -18.76
N ILE A 67 -7.27 -7.69 -18.13
CA ILE A 67 -6.61 -7.97 -16.85
C ILE A 67 -5.08 -7.84 -16.91
N HIS A 68 -4.49 -8.12 -18.07
CA HIS A 68 -3.05 -7.99 -18.30
C HIS A 68 -2.58 -6.52 -18.22
N ASP A 69 -3.35 -5.59 -18.80
CA ASP A 69 -3.04 -4.16 -18.78
C ASP A 69 -3.17 -3.58 -17.37
N VAL A 70 -4.15 -4.09 -16.61
CA VAL A 70 -4.34 -3.75 -15.20
C VAL A 70 -3.14 -4.20 -14.35
N ILE A 71 -2.69 -5.46 -14.53
CA ILE A 71 -1.49 -6.00 -13.86
C ILE A 71 -0.25 -5.17 -14.20
N GLN A 72 -0.05 -4.85 -15.48
CA GLN A 72 1.07 -4.04 -15.92
C GLN A 72 1.03 -2.64 -15.30
N THR A 73 -0.16 -2.05 -15.18
CA THR A 73 -0.37 -0.77 -14.51
C THR A 73 0.04 -0.83 -13.04
N PHE A 74 -0.34 -1.88 -12.30
CA PHE A 74 0.11 -2.07 -10.91
C PHE A 74 1.62 -2.18 -10.80
N TRP A 75 2.25 -2.94 -11.71
CA TRP A 75 3.70 -3.08 -11.78
C TRP A 75 4.41 -1.74 -11.95
N VAL A 76 3.96 -0.91 -12.90
CA VAL A 76 4.54 0.41 -13.14
C VAL A 76 4.34 1.33 -11.94
N ARG A 77 3.13 1.36 -11.37
CA ARG A 77 2.81 2.17 -10.19
C ARG A 77 3.67 1.80 -8.98
N LEU A 78 3.82 0.51 -8.69
CA LEU A 78 4.70 0.02 -7.62
C LEU A 78 6.16 0.40 -7.89
N HIS A 79 6.64 0.23 -9.12
CA HIS A 79 8.01 0.60 -9.47
C HIS A 79 8.29 2.09 -9.29
N LEU A 80 7.36 2.97 -9.70
CA LEU A 80 7.49 4.42 -9.51
C LEU A 80 7.49 4.80 -8.02
N ALA A 81 6.64 4.16 -7.22
CA ALA A 81 6.61 4.37 -5.77
C ALA A 81 7.92 3.92 -5.10
N GLU A 82 8.48 2.78 -5.51
CA GLU A 82 9.80 2.33 -5.05
C GLU A 82 10.90 3.31 -5.40
N ARG A 83 10.91 3.84 -6.64
CA ARG A 83 11.90 4.86 -7.03
C ARG A 83 11.79 6.11 -6.18
N LYS A 84 10.57 6.63 -5.97
CA LYS A 84 10.35 7.81 -5.12
C LYS A 84 10.87 7.61 -3.70
N THR A 85 10.70 6.41 -3.15
CA THR A 85 11.17 6.08 -1.78
C THR A 85 12.67 5.79 -1.71
N ARG A 86 13.34 5.51 -2.83
CA ARG A 86 14.81 5.46 -2.88
C ARG A 86 15.44 6.83 -2.70
N ASP A 87 14.80 7.87 -3.23
CA ASP A 87 15.27 9.26 -3.10
C ASP A 87 15.11 9.80 -1.67
N TRP A 88 14.26 9.17 -0.86
CA TRP A 88 14.21 9.41 0.56
C TRP A 88 15.39 8.68 1.18
N SER A 89 16.33 9.40 1.80
CA SER A 89 17.54 8.87 2.45
C SER A 89 17.19 7.97 3.66
N ILE A 90 16.52 6.85 3.41
CA ILE A 90 16.05 5.88 4.39
C ILE A 90 17.22 4.96 4.74
N PRO A 91 17.62 4.85 6.03
CA PRO A 91 18.68 3.94 6.47
C PRO A 91 18.41 2.49 6.05
N ASP A 92 19.48 1.77 5.70
CA ASP A 92 19.38 0.37 5.24
C ASP A 92 18.81 -0.57 6.31
N GLU A 93 19.00 -0.25 7.59
CA GLU A 93 18.38 -0.95 8.72
C GLU A 93 16.85 -0.97 8.62
N LEU A 94 16.24 0.14 8.22
CA LEU A 94 14.79 0.23 8.02
C LEU A 94 14.35 -0.52 6.75
N ARG A 95 15.20 -0.54 5.71
CA ARG A 95 14.97 -1.34 4.50
C ARG A 95 14.99 -2.84 4.80
N ALA A 96 15.88 -3.28 5.69
CA ALA A 96 15.96 -4.67 6.14
C ALA A 96 14.80 -5.04 7.10
N ALA A 97 14.30 -4.09 7.88
CA ALA A 97 13.12 -4.28 8.73
C ALA A 97 11.82 -4.35 7.93
N ALA A 98 11.73 -3.65 6.79
CA ALA A 98 10.59 -3.67 5.89
C ALA A 98 10.47 -5.05 5.19
N GLY A 99 9.47 -5.82 5.59
CA GLY A 99 9.26 -7.21 5.13
C GLY A 99 9.20 -8.23 6.26
N ARG A 100 9.49 -7.82 7.50
CA ARG A 100 9.08 -8.60 8.68
C ARG A 100 7.56 -8.46 8.83
N PRO A 101 6.84 -9.56 9.15
CA PRO A 101 5.39 -9.49 9.36
C PRO A 101 5.08 -8.46 10.44
N LYS A 102 4.38 -7.39 10.07
CA LYS A 102 3.90 -6.39 11.02
C LYS A 102 2.84 -7.07 11.89
N VAL A 103 3.10 -7.15 13.19
CA VAL A 103 2.03 -7.33 14.17
C VAL A 103 1.04 -6.18 13.92
N ARG A 104 -0.14 -6.51 13.36
CA ARG A 104 -1.20 -5.55 13.04
C ARG A 104 -1.56 -4.81 14.32
N ARG A 105 -0.99 -3.62 14.54
CA ARG A 105 -1.57 -2.67 15.49
C ARG A 105 -2.86 -2.19 14.83
N ALA A 106 -3.98 -2.72 15.33
CA ALA A 106 -5.32 -2.33 14.95
C ALA A 106 -5.37 -0.81 14.80
N LYS A 107 -5.77 -0.36 13.60
CA LYS A 107 -6.02 1.03 13.26
C LYS A 107 -6.94 1.56 14.35
N ALA A 108 -6.44 2.40 15.26
CA ALA A 108 -7.27 3.02 16.27
C ALA A 108 -8.37 3.77 15.52
N SER A 109 -9.59 3.25 15.64
CA SER A 109 -10.81 3.82 15.09
C SER A 109 -10.80 5.30 15.42
N ARG A 110 -10.86 6.17 14.40
CA ARG A 110 -10.99 7.61 14.56
C ARG A 110 -12.05 7.88 15.65
N PRO A 111 -11.78 8.68 16.69
CA PRO A 111 -12.83 9.05 17.64
C PRO A 111 -13.88 9.84 16.87
N GLN A 112 -15.05 9.23 16.70
CA GLN A 112 -16.22 9.89 16.11
C GLN A 112 -16.61 11.01 17.08
N ARG A 113 -16.20 12.24 16.78
CA ARG A 113 -16.70 13.46 17.42
C ARG A 113 -18.21 13.50 17.21
N ARG A 114 -19.00 12.95 18.14
CA ARG A 114 -20.44 13.18 18.19
C ARG A 114 -20.68 14.36 19.13
N ARG A 115 -21.15 15.43 18.51
CA ARG A 115 -21.37 16.76 19.06
C ARG A 115 -22.21 16.74 20.34
N MET A 116 -21.86 17.63 21.26
CA MET A 116 -22.70 18.08 22.35
C MET A 116 -24.10 18.44 21.86
N ARG A 117 -25.11 18.01 22.60
CA ARG A 117 -26.43 18.65 22.59
C ARG A 117 -26.84 18.82 24.04
N THR A 118 -26.51 19.99 24.58
CA THR A 118 -27.21 20.61 25.70
C THR A 118 -28.66 20.82 25.27
N ALA A 119 -29.61 20.38 26.10
CA ALA A 119 -30.98 20.85 26.07
C ALA A 119 -31.63 20.57 27.43
N ALA A 120 -32.03 21.69 28.07
CA ALA A 120 -33.02 21.89 29.14
C ALA A 120 -32.85 21.09 30.45
#